data_AF-A0A7K0K004-F1
#
_entry.id   AF-A0A7K0K004-F1
#
_cell.length_a   1.000
_cell.length_b   1.000
_cell.length_c   1.000
_cell.angle_alpha   90.00
_cell.angle_beta   90.00
_cell.angle_gamma   90.00
#
_symmetry.space_group_name_H-M   'P 1'
#
loop_
_entity.id
_entity.type
_entity.pdbx_description
1 polymer ?
#
loop_
_entity_poly.entity_id
_entity_poly.type
_entity_poly.pdbx_seq_one_letter_code
_entity_poly.pdbx_strand_id
1 'polypeptide(L)' 'MSEKPPSPASLNAEDLTDFREEIAASEDAPLEEQLDLLKHVTAELQTVLQKD' A
#
# COMPACT_ATOMS: atom_id res chain seq x y z
N MET A 1 16.03 -3.84 26.06
CA MET A 1 16.29 -3.41 24.68
C MET A 1 14.94 -3.15 24.06
N SER A 2 14.59 -1.90 23.79
CA SER A 2 13.33 -1.57 23.14
C SER A 2 13.63 -1.46 21.65
N GLU A 3 13.29 -2.50 20.89
CA GLU A 3 13.23 -2.40 19.43
C GLU A 3 12.16 -1.37 19.10
N LYS A 4 12.61 -0.16 18.75
CA LYS A 4 11.76 0.86 18.18
C LYS A 4 11.19 0.24 16.89
N PRO A 5 9.86 0.14 16.72
CA PRO A 5 9.32 -0.25 15.42
C PRO A 5 9.94 0.69 14.37
N PRO A 6 10.27 0.20 13.16
CA PRO A 6 10.82 1.05 12.11
C PRO A 6 9.99 2.32 12.08
N SER A 7 10.66 3.44 12.38
CA SER A 7 10.04 4.75 12.23
C SER A 7 9.59 4.80 10.77
N PRO A 8 8.44 5.40 10.42
CA PRO A 8 8.07 5.66 9.02
C PRO A 8 9.07 6.69 8.48
N ALA A 9 10.31 6.26 8.28
CA ALA A 9 11.40 7.00 7.72
C ALA A 9 11.07 7.07 6.24
N SER A 10 10.37 8.15 5.91
CA SER A 10 10.25 8.64 4.54
C SER A 10 9.89 7.57 3.53
N LEU A 11 8.68 7.00 3.65
CA LEU A 11 7.96 6.60 2.45
C LEU A 11 7.83 7.87 1.62
N ASN A 12 8.80 8.13 0.74
CA ASN A 12 8.74 9.25 -0.15
C ASN A 12 7.51 8.99 -1.03
N ALA A 13 6.74 10.02 -1.34
CA ALA A 13 5.60 9.87 -2.26
C ALA A 13 6.04 9.31 -3.64
N GLU A 14 7.34 9.34 -3.95
CA GLU A 14 7.95 8.72 -5.12
C GLU A 14 8.10 7.18 -5.02
N ASP A 15 8.21 6.62 -3.81
CA ASP A 15 8.38 5.18 -3.57
C ASP A 15 7.04 4.44 -3.48
N LEU A 16 5.94 5.17 -3.28
CA LEU A 16 4.58 4.62 -3.20
C LEU A 16 3.86 4.84 -4.53
N THR A 17 3.42 3.75 -5.16
CA THR A 17 2.44 3.81 -6.25
C THR A 17 1.18 4.56 -5.77
N ASP A 18 0.73 5.55 -6.55
CA ASP A 18 -0.45 6.35 -6.20
C ASP A 18 -1.73 5.57 -6.51
N PHE A 19 -2.20 4.81 -5.53
CA PHE A 19 -3.44 4.04 -5.61
C PHE A 19 -4.71 4.88 -5.45
N ARG A 20 -4.64 6.21 -5.29
CA ARG A 20 -5.84 7.02 -5.03
C ARG A 20 -6.87 6.95 -6.15
N GLU A 21 -6.42 6.98 -7.40
CA GLU A 21 -7.31 6.87 -8.55
C GLU A 21 -7.92 5.47 -8.67
N GLU A 22 -7.12 4.42 -8.47
CA GLU A 22 -7.58 3.03 -8.51
C GLU A 22 -8.57 2.71 -7.38
N ILE A 23 -8.32 3.22 -6.17
CA ILE A 23 -9.22 3.09 -5.02
C ILE A 23 -10.54 3.81 -5.32
N ALA A 24 -10.49 5.04 -5.84
CA ALA A 24 -11.70 5.78 -6.21
C ALA A 24 -12.51 5.07 -7.31
N ALA A 25 -11.83 4.49 -8.30
CA ALA A 25 -12.49 3.72 -9.37
C ALA A 25 -13.07 2.39 -8.87
N SER A 26 -12.52 1.81 -7.79
CA SER A 26 -12.96 0.53 -7.25
C SER A 26 -14.27 0.59 -6.44
N GLU A 27 -14.71 1.79 -6.01
CA GLU A 27 -15.92 1.93 -5.17
C GLU A 27 -17.17 1.37 -5.86
N ASP A 28 -17.25 1.49 -7.19
CA ASP A 28 -18.36 0.97 -8.01
C ASP A 28 -18.08 -0.42 -8.61
N ALA A 29 -16.91 -1.01 -8.36
CA ALA A 29 -16.51 -2.31 -8.90
C ALA A 29 -17.09 -3.49 -8.09
N PRO A 30 -17.20 -4.69 -8.68
CA PRO A 30 -17.55 -5.91 -7.96
C PRO A 30 -16.62 -6.18 -6.76
N LEU A 31 -17.15 -6.82 -5.71
CA LEU A 31 -16.40 -7.14 -4.49
C LEU A 31 -15.12 -7.95 -4.73
N GLU A 32 -15.12 -8.82 -5.74
CA GLU A 32 -13.95 -9.61 -6.13
C GLU A 32 -12.82 -8.70 -6.66
N GLU A 33 -13.16 -7.69 -7.45
CA GLU A 33 -12.21 -6.71 -7.99
C GLU A 33 -11.70 -5.76 -6.90
N GLN A 34 -12.57 -5.34 -5.98
CA GLN A 34 -12.16 -4.56 -4.79
C GLN A 34 -11.18 -5.35 -3.91
N LEU A 35 -11.45 -6.65 -3.70
CA LEU A 35 -10.58 -7.51 -2.91
C LEU A 35 -9.20 -7.68 -3.58
N ASP A 36 -9.18 -7.84 -4.90
CA ASP A 36 -7.92 -7.99 -5.63
C ASP A 36 -7.09 -6.70 -5.63
N LEU A 37 -7.73 -5.53 -5.74
CA LEU A 37 -7.06 -4.25 -5.53
C LEU A 37 -6.46 -4.16 -4.12
N LEU A 38 -7.21 -4.53 -3.09
CA LEU A 38 -6.74 -4.46 -1.70
C LEU A 38 -5.52 -5.37 -1.45
N LYS A 39 -5.52 -6.57 -2.03
CA LYS A 39 -4.36 -7.48 -1.99
C LYS A 39 -3.15 -6.87 -2.70
N HIS A 40 -3.36 -6.24 -3.86
CA HIS A 40 -2.30 -5.60 -4.63
C HIS A 40 -1.66 -4.44 -3.85
N VAL A 41 -2.47 -3.51 -3.33
CA VAL A 41 -2.01 -2.41 -2.48
C VAL A 41 -1.21 -2.92 -1.28
N THR A 42 -1.69 -3.98 -0.64
CA THR A 42 -1.00 -4.58 0.51
C THR A 42 0.37 -5.15 0.12
N ALA A 43 0.49 -5.81 -1.02
CA ALA A 43 1.74 -6.38 -1.51
C ALA A 43 2.78 -5.29 -1.85
N GLU A 44 2.35 -4.21 -2.48
CA GLU A 44 3.22 -3.07 -2.78
C GLU A 44 3.67 -2.36 -1.50
N LEU A 45 2.78 -2.12 -0.54
CA LEU A 45 3.16 -1.56 0.76
C LEU A 45 4.15 -2.45 1.51
N GLN A 46 3.95 -3.77 1.50
CA GLN A 46 4.90 -4.71 2.08
C GLN A 46 6.26 -4.67 1.38
N THR A 47 6.28 -4.52 0.06
CA THR A 47 7.51 -4.41 -0.72
C THR A 47 8.30 -3.17 -0.35
N VAL A 48 7.63 -2.04 -0.15
CA VAL A 48 8.29 -0.80 0.28
C VAL A 48 8.77 -0.91 1.73
N LEU A 49 7.97 -1.49 2.64
CA LEU A 49 8.35 -1.68 4.04
C LEU A 49 9.48 -2.71 4.26
N GLN A 50 9.67 -3.66 3.33
CA GLN A 50 10.74 -4.67 3.37
C GLN A 50 12.00 -4.25 2.61
N LYS A 51 11.97 -3.11 1.91
CA LYS A 51 13.14 -2.56 1.20
C LYS A 51 14.13 -1.80 2.11
N ASP A 52 13.90 -1.79 3.42
CA ASP A 52 14.81 -1.32 4.47
C ASP A 52 15.84 -2.40 4.90
#